data_AF-A0A7V8YJA4-F1
#
_entry.id   AF-A0A7V8YJA4-F1
#
_cell.length_a   1.000
_cell.length_b   1.000
_cell.length_c   1.000
_cell.angle_alpha   90.00
_cell.angle_beta   90.00
_cell.angle_gamma   90.00
#
_symmetry.space_group_name_H-M   'P 1'
#
loop_
_entity.id
_entity.type
_entity.pdbx_description
1 polymer ?
#
loop_
_entity_poly.entity_id
_entity_poly.type
_entity_poly.pdbx_seq_one_letter_code
_entity_poly.pdbx_strand_id
1 'polypeptide(L)'
;MSSARAERLVNLVLCLLSTRQYLSAERIRATVPGYDQTASDEAFFRMFERDKSELRDLGVPLETGRLSTFDTVDGYRVARHDYELGDIELAADEAAAVALAARLWDGPELTAAAQRAVVKLRAAGVEVDEGASAGVQPRVA
;
A
#
# COMPACT_ATOMS: atom_id res chain seq x y z
N MET A 1 -0.07 9.20 11.01
CA MET A 1 1.05 8.28 10.71
C MET A 1 2.24 9.06 10.17
N SER A 2 3.49 8.61 10.39
CA SER A 2 4.63 9.20 9.68
C SER A 2 4.66 8.74 8.22
N SER A 3 5.11 9.59 7.31
CA SER A 3 5.21 9.27 5.86
C SER A 3 6.00 7.98 5.62
N ALA A 4 7.14 7.81 6.30
CA ALA A 4 7.98 6.63 6.20
C ALA A 4 7.30 5.33 6.71
N ARG A 5 6.37 5.43 7.67
CA ARG A 5 5.60 4.25 8.13
C ARG A 5 4.58 3.84 7.08
N ALA A 6 3.82 4.79 6.56
CA ALA A 6 2.82 4.53 5.53
C ALA A 6 3.46 3.93 4.26
N GLU A 7 4.57 4.52 3.81
CA GLU A 7 5.36 4.00 2.68
C GLU A 7 5.83 2.55 2.91
N ARG A 8 6.34 2.24 4.11
CA ARG A 8 6.76 0.88 4.45
C ARG A 8 5.61 -0.12 4.42
N LEU A 9 4.43 0.23 4.93
CA LEU A 9 3.25 -0.65 4.89
C LEU A 9 2.81 -0.92 3.45
N VAL A 10 2.78 0.12 2.60
CA VAL A 10 2.46 -0.03 1.17
C VAL A 10 3.48 -0.95 0.50
N ASN A 11 4.78 -0.72 0.73
CA ASN A 11 5.84 -1.56 0.18
C ASN A 11 5.75 -3.01 0.67
N LEU A 12 5.36 -3.24 1.93
CA LEU A 12 5.15 -4.59 2.45
C LEU A 12 3.99 -5.29 1.75
N VAL A 13 2.86 -4.62 1.56
CA VAL A 13 1.72 -5.19 0.83
C VAL A 13 2.10 -5.52 -0.61
N LEU A 14 2.77 -4.61 -1.32
CA LEU A 14 3.25 -4.84 -2.68
C LEU A 14 4.23 -6.03 -2.75
N CYS A 15 5.13 -6.16 -1.78
CA CYS A 15 6.05 -7.29 -1.68
C CYS A 15 5.29 -8.61 -1.52
N LEU A 16 4.32 -8.67 -0.62
CA LEU A 16 3.53 -9.87 -0.36
C LEU A 16 2.59 -10.25 -1.51
N LEU A 17 2.12 -9.28 -2.29
CA LEU A 17 1.31 -9.50 -3.50
C LEU A 17 2.14 -9.88 -4.73
N SER A 18 3.44 -9.62 -4.73
CA SER A 18 4.32 -9.87 -5.88
C SER A 18 4.54 -11.35 -6.18
N THR A 19 4.23 -12.24 -5.23
CA THR A 19 4.41 -13.69 -5.35
C THR A 19 3.19 -14.46 -4.86
N ARG A 20 3.02 -15.67 -5.38
CA ARG A 20 1.99 -16.61 -4.92
C ARG A 20 2.48 -17.54 -3.82
N GLN A 21 3.78 -17.56 -3.56
CA GLN A 21 4.43 -18.42 -2.55
C GLN A 21 4.61 -17.65 -1.23
N TYR A 22 4.69 -18.39 -0.12
CA TYR A 22 5.07 -17.80 1.16
C TYR A 22 6.50 -17.24 1.10
N LEU A 23 6.68 -16.05 1.67
CA LEU A 23 7.99 -15.41 1.83
C LEU A 23 8.46 -15.53 3.28
N SER A 24 9.74 -15.84 3.49
CA SER A 24 10.34 -15.80 4.82
C SER A 24 10.48 -14.35 5.31
N ALA A 25 10.54 -14.17 6.64
CA ALA A 25 10.78 -12.87 7.25
C ALA A 25 12.10 -12.24 6.78
N GLU A 26 13.16 -13.04 6.59
CA GLU A 26 14.45 -12.59 6.06
C GLU A 26 14.34 -12.06 4.63
N ARG A 27 13.58 -12.75 3.77
CA ARG A 27 13.38 -12.29 2.39
C ARG A 27 12.59 -11.00 2.35
N ILE A 28 11.59 -10.85 3.21
CA ILE A 28 10.81 -9.62 3.35
C ILE A 28 11.72 -8.48 3.82
N ARG A 29 12.56 -8.71 4.84
CA ARG A 29 13.52 -7.73 5.35
C ARG A 29 14.45 -7.20 4.27
N ALA A 30 14.94 -8.09 3.40
CA ALA A 30 15.86 -7.75 2.32
C ALA A 30 15.17 -7.02 1.15
N THR A 31 13.85 -7.17 0.99
CA THR A 31 13.12 -6.66 -0.18
C THR A 31 12.37 -5.36 0.11
N VAL A 32 11.84 -5.20 1.33
CA VAL A 32 10.98 -4.06 1.69
C VAL A 32 11.82 -2.91 2.24
N PRO A 33 11.86 -1.74 1.55
CA PRO A 33 12.57 -0.56 2.05
C PRO A 33 12.07 -0.13 3.43
N GLY A 34 13.00 0.16 4.33
CA GLY A 34 12.70 0.58 5.71
C GLY A 34 12.85 -0.53 6.75
N TYR A 35 12.97 -1.80 6.35
CA TYR A 35 13.39 -2.88 7.26
C TYR A 35 14.90 -3.11 7.29
N ASP A 36 15.60 -2.72 6.23
CA ASP A 36 17.05 -2.78 6.08
C ASP A 36 17.78 -1.91 7.11
N GLN A 37 17.17 -0.81 7.54
CA GLN A 37 17.74 0.16 8.51
C GLN A 37 17.59 -0.27 9.98
N THR A 38 17.06 -1.46 10.25
CA THR A 38 16.87 -1.95 11.63
C THR A 38 18.20 -2.38 12.25
N ALA A 39 18.48 -1.87 13.46
CA ALA A 39 19.77 -2.08 14.14
C ALA A 39 20.03 -3.52 14.62
N SER A 40 18.99 -4.36 14.72
CA SER A 40 19.10 -5.75 15.14
C SER A 40 17.93 -6.58 14.63
N ASP A 41 18.08 -7.90 14.68
CA ASP A 41 17.02 -8.85 14.32
C ASP A 41 15.80 -8.69 15.24
N GLU A 42 16.02 -8.51 16.53
CA GLU A 42 14.93 -8.25 17.49
C GLU A 42 14.17 -6.97 17.16
N ALA A 43 14.87 -5.89 16.77
CA ALA A 43 14.24 -4.65 16.35
C ALA A 43 13.42 -4.84 15.07
N PHE A 44 13.93 -5.61 14.11
CA PHE A 44 13.20 -5.99 12.91
C PHE A 44 11.93 -6.79 13.25
N PHE A 45 12.03 -7.89 14.01
CA PHE A 45 10.87 -8.72 14.33
C PHE A 45 9.79 -7.95 15.07
N ARG A 46 10.14 -7.10 16.05
CA ARG A 46 9.15 -6.24 16.70
C ARG A 46 8.47 -5.28 15.74
N MET A 47 9.23 -4.66 14.84
CA MET A 47 8.66 -3.74 13.84
C MET A 47 7.75 -4.49 12.86
N PHE A 48 8.19 -5.66 12.40
CA PHE A 48 7.43 -6.51 11.50
C PHE A 48 6.15 -7.03 12.13
N GLU A 49 6.16 -7.51 13.39
CA GLU A 49 4.94 -7.90 14.11
C GLU A 49 3.92 -6.76 14.21
N ARG A 50 4.39 -5.54 14.49
CA ARG A 50 3.53 -4.36 14.52
C ARG A 50 2.93 -4.06 13.16
N ASP A 51 3.74 -4.08 12.11
CA ASP A 51 3.28 -3.79 10.75
C ASP A 51 2.31 -4.90 10.26
N LYS A 52 2.54 -6.18 10.60
CA LYS A 52 1.58 -7.27 10.35
C LYS A 52 0.23 -7.03 11.02
N SER A 53 0.25 -6.56 12.28
CA SER A 53 -0.97 -6.25 13.02
C SER A 53 -1.72 -5.10 12.35
N GLU A 54 -1.01 -4.05 11.94
CA GLU A 54 -1.58 -2.90 11.24
C GLU A 54 -2.16 -3.27 9.88
N LEU A 55 -1.50 -4.16 9.12
CA LEU A 55 -2.08 -4.68 7.87
C LEU A 55 -3.40 -5.42 8.12
N ARG A 56 -3.49 -6.24 9.19
CA ARG A 56 -4.74 -6.93 9.55
C ARG A 56 -5.83 -5.96 9.98
N ASP A 57 -5.48 -4.92 10.75
CA ASP A 57 -6.43 -3.87 11.14
C ASP A 57 -6.97 -3.11 9.93
N LEU A 58 -6.16 -2.98 8.87
CA LEU A 58 -6.57 -2.40 7.57
C LEU A 58 -7.35 -3.38 6.68
N GLY A 59 -7.61 -4.61 7.14
CA GLY A 59 -8.35 -5.62 6.39
C GLY A 59 -7.52 -6.40 5.37
N VAL A 60 -6.19 -6.29 5.37
CA VAL A 60 -5.33 -7.07 4.48
C VAL A 60 -5.31 -8.53 4.92
N PRO A 61 -5.65 -9.51 4.05
CA PRO A 61 -5.70 -10.93 4.39
C PRO A 61 -4.30 -11.54 4.43
N LEU A 62 -3.55 -11.19 5.48
CA LEU A 62 -2.20 -11.70 5.72
C LEU A 62 -2.23 -13.12 6.29
N GLU A 63 -1.79 -14.07 5.48
CA GLU A 63 -1.61 -15.46 5.85
C GLU A 63 -0.25 -15.72 6.50
N THR A 64 -0.22 -16.72 7.38
CA THR A 64 1.02 -17.29 7.92
C THR A 64 1.00 -18.79 7.67
N GLY A 65 2.04 -19.31 7.03
CA GLY A 65 2.14 -20.70 6.61
C GLY A 65 3.59 -21.17 6.61
N ARG A 66 3.88 -22.29 5.95
CA ARG A 66 5.24 -22.81 5.80
C ARG A 66 5.68 -22.74 4.35
N LEU A 67 6.97 -22.49 4.12
CA LEU A 67 7.55 -22.48 2.76
C LEU A 67 7.57 -23.89 2.15
N SER A 68 7.76 -24.91 2.98
CA SER A 68 7.66 -26.33 2.63
C SER A 68 7.28 -27.18 3.84
N THR A 69 6.92 -28.46 3.61
CA THR A 69 6.59 -29.42 4.68
C THR A 69 7.75 -29.64 5.67
N PHE A 70 8.99 -29.39 5.23
CA PHE A 70 10.19 -29.59 6.02
C PHE A 70 10.70 -28.31 6.69
N ASP A 71 10.15 -27.16 6.34
CA ASP A 71 10.56 -25.89 6.95
C ASP A 71 9.96 -25.72 8.35
N THR A 72 10.80 -25.26 9.26
CA THR A 72 10.41 -24.88 10.64
C THR A 72 10.18 -23.38 10.78
N VAL A 73 10.40 -22.61 9.71
CA VAL A 73 10.30 -21.15 9.70
C VAL A 73 8.97 -20.74 9.08
N ASP A 74 8.30 -19.80 9.74
CA ASP A 74 7.07 -19.21 9.24
C ASP A 74 7.32 -18.41 7.96
N GLY A 75 6.41 -18.58 7.02
CA GLY A 75 6.31 -17.78 5.82
C GLY A 75 5.03 -16.96 5.79
N TYR A 76 5.07 -15.86 5.04
CA TYR A 76 4.01 -14.86 4.99
C TYR A 76 3.57 -14.61 3.55
N ARG A 77 2.26 -14.46 3.35
CA ARG A 77 1.68 -14.24 2.02
C ARG A 77 0.39 -13.43 2.12
N VAL A 78 0.09 -12.66 1.09
CA VAL A 78 -1.24 -12.12 0.84
C VAL A 78 -1.76 -12.77 -0.44
N ALA A 79 -2.83 -13.56 -0.33
CA ALA A 79 -3.45 -14.14 -1.51
C ALA A 79 -4.14 -13.03 -2.31
N ARG A 80 -3.70 -12.84 -3.56
CA ARG A 80 -4.21 -11.75 -4.40
C ARG A 80 -5.73 -11.81 -4.58
N HIS A 81 -6.29 -13.01 -4.73
CA HIS A 81 -7.74 -13.19 -4.84
C HIS A 81 -8.50 -12.69 -3.62
N ASP A 82 -7.95 -12.88 -2.42
CA ASP A 82 -8.61 -12.46 -1.17
C ASP A 82 -8.38 -10.98 -0.88
N TYR A 83 -7.30 -10.40 -1.44
CA TYR A 83 -6.99 -8.97 -1.33
C TYR A 83 -7.77 -8.12 -2.32
N GLU A 84 -8.02 -8.64 -3.52
CA GLU A 84 -8.78 -7.93 -4.54
C GLU A 84 -10.24 -7.80 -4.13
N LEU A 85 -10.74 -6.58 -4.27
CA LEU A 85 -12.15 -6.31 -4.04
C LEU A 85 -12.94 -6.94 -5.19
N GLY A 86 -13.80 -7.91 -4.86
CA GLY A 86 -14.77 -8.45 -5.82
C GLY A 86 -15.84 -7.41 -6.19
N ASP A 87 -16.84 -7.86 -6.94
CA ASP A 87 -17.98 -7.01 -7.27
C ASP A 87 -18.72 -6.60 -5.97
N ILE A 88 -18.92 -5.30 -5.79
CA ILE A 88 -19.67 -4.73 -4.67
C ILE A 88 -20.92 -4.05 -5.19
N GLU A 89 -22.05 -4.47 -4.66
CA GLU A 89 -23.32 -3.74 -4.79
C GLU A 89 -23.42 -2.73 -3.65
N LEU A 90 -23.49 -1.44 -3.98
CA LEU A 90 -23.70 -0.37 -3.01
C LEU A 90 -25.14 0.14 -3.12
N ALA A 91 -25.79 0.37 -1.99
CA ALA A 91 -27.03 1.12 -1.96
C ALA A 91 -26.78 2.59 -2.34
N ALA A 92 -27.84 3.33 -2.69
CA ALA A 92 -27.72 4.69 -3.20
C ALA A 92 -27.05 5.65 -2.21
N ASP A 93 -27.33 5.51 -0.92
CA ASP A 93 -26.73 6.30 0.17
C ASP A 93 -25.26 5.91 0.43
N GLU A 94 -24.93 4.63 0.36
CA GLU A 94 -23.56 4.13 0.48
C GLU A 94 -22.68 4.61 -0.69
N ALA A 95 -23.19 4.52 -1.93
CA ALA A 95 -22.52 5.02 -3.11
C ALA A 95 -22.28 6.54 -3.02
N ALA A 96 -23.26 7.30 -2.51
CA ALA A 96 -23.11 8.73 -2.28
C ALA A 96 -22.02 9.04 -1.23
N ALA A 97 -21.96 8.26 -0.15
CA ALA A 97 -20.93 8.41 0.89
C ALA A 97 -19.52 8.14 0.34
N VAL A 98 -19.34 7.06 -0.43
CA VAL A 98 -18.07 6.72 -1.08
C VAL A 98 -17.66 7.80 -2.10
N ALA A 99 -18.61 8.29 -2.90
CA ALA A 99 -18.35 9.36 -3.87
C ALA A 99 -17.90 10.66 -3.18
N LEU A 100 -18.50 11.01 -2.04
CA LEU A 100 -18.08 12.16 -1.25
C LEU A 100 -16.66 11.98 -0.68
N ALA A 101 -16.36 10.79 -0.15
CA ALA A 101 -15.02 10.46 0.36
C ALA A 101 -13.97 10.55 -0.74
N ALA A 102 -14.25 10.02 -1.94
CA ALA A 102 -13.37 10.11 -3.10
C ALA A 102 -13.08 11.56 -3.51
N ARG A 103 -14.10 12.43 -3.50
CA ARG A 103 -13.93 13.86 -3.79
C ARG A 103 -13.11 14.60 -2.74
N LEU A 104 -13.23 14.21 -1.47
CA LEU A 104 -12.42 14.79 -0.40
C LEU A 104 -10.95 14.37 -0.52
N TRP A 105 -10.72 13.11 -0.91
CA TRP A 105 -9.37 12.60 -1.20
C TRP A 105 -8.71 13.33 -2.38
N ASP A 106 -9.48 13.66 -3.41
CA ASP A 106 -9.07 14.50 -4.54
C ASP A 106 -9.12 16.02 -4.21
N GLY A 107 -9.22 16.34 -2.93
CA GLY A 107 -9.35 17.71 -2.44
C GLY A 107 -8.10 18.56 -2.70
N PRO A 108 -8.29 19.90 -2.74
CA PRO A 108 -7.31 20.86 -3.24
C PRO A 108 -5.99 20.91 -2.46
N GLU A 109 -5.87 20.34 -1.26
CA GLU A 109 -4.61 20.33 -0.51
C GLU A 109 -3.55 19.44 -1.17
N LEU A 110 -3.95 18.26 -1.66
CA LEU A 110 -3.07 17.32 -2.37
C LEU A 110 -2.79 17.82 -3.79
N THR A 111 -3.83 18.31 -4.48
CA THR A 111 -3.72 18.93 -5.80
C THR A 111 -2.82 20.17 -5.77
N ALA A 112 -2.93 21.02 -4.75
CA ALA A 112 -2.09 22.21 -4.62
C ALA A 112 -0.63 21.86 -4.30
N ALA A 113 -0.37 20.81 -3.53
CA ALA A 113 0.99 20.32 -3.30
C ALA A 113 1.62 19.79 -4.60
N ALA A 114 0.88 18.99 -5.37
CA ALA A 114 1.30 18.48 -6.68
C ALA A 114 1.52 19.61 -7.69
N GLN A 115 0.59 20.58 -7.80
CA GLN A 115 0.72 21.76 -8.65
C GLN A 115 1.96 22.59 -8.27
N ARG A 116 2.21 22.82 -6.98
CA ARG A 116 3.44 23.50 -6.53
C ARG A 116 4.72 22.74 -6.91
N ALA A 117 4.70 21.41 -6.86
CA ALA A 117 5.83 20.59 -7.30
C ALA A 117 6.06 20.72 -8.81
N VAL A 118 5.00 20.65 -9.63
CA VAL A 118 5.09 20.84 -11.09
C VAL A 118 5.63 22.23 -11.45
N VAL A 119 5.18 23.28 -10.76
CA VAL A 119 5.71 24.65 -10.96
C VAL A 119 7.20 24.73 -10.64
N LYS A 120 7.66 24.07 -9.58
CA LYS A 120 9.09 24.02 -9.22
C LYS A 120 9.92 23.24 -10.24
N LEU A 121 9.39 22.13 -10.77
CA LEU A 121 10.06 21.33 -11.80
C LEU A 121 10.21 22.12 -13.11
N ARG A 122 9.17 22.85 -13.54
CA ARG A 122 9.23 23.76 -14.70
C ARG A 122 10.24 24.88 -14.51
N ALA A 123 10.27 25.50 -13.32
CA ALA A 123 11.25 26.54 -13.00
C ALA A 123 12.70 26.01 -13.02
N ALA A 124 12.89 24.70 -12.79
CA ALA A 124 14.18 24.02 -12.92
C ALA A 124 14.47 23.52 -14.36
N GLY A 125 13.60 23.82 -15.33
CA GLY A 125 13.77 23.46 -16.74
C GLY A 125 13.34 22.03 -17.10
N VAL A 126 12.60 21.35 -16.23
CA VAL A 126 12.09 19.99 -16.47
C VAL A 126 10.75 20.06 -17.19
N GLU A 127 10.64 19.42 -18.36
CA GLU A 127 9.35 19.28 -19.07
C GLU A 127 8.48 18.22 -18.38
N VAL A 128 7.21 18.59 -18.11
CA VAL A 128 6.22 17.73 -17.45
C VAL A 128 4.98 17.66 -18.35
N ASP A 129 4.67 16.45 -18.83
CA ASP A 129 3.51 16.16 -19.69
C ASP A 129 2.20 16.20 -18.88
N GLU A 130 1.28 17.10 -19.25
CA GLU A 130 -0.02 17.33 -18.59
C GLU A 130 -1.10 16.32 -19.02
N GLY A 131 -0.87 15.55 -20.09
CA GLY A 131 -1.87 14.67 -20.70
C GLY A 131 -2.21 13.41 -19.89
N ALA A 132 -1.34 12.99 -18.97
CA ALA A 132 -1.56 11.79 -18.16
C ALA A 132 -2.45 12.03 -16.91
N SER A 133 -2.73 13.29 -16.57
CA SER A 133 -3.46 13.70 -15.37
C SER A 133 -4.94 14.03 -15.58
N ALA A 134 -5.52 13.71 -16.74
CA ALA A 134 -6.95 13.87 -16.96
C ALA A 134 -7.72 12.82 -16.13
N GLY A 135 -8.11 13.24 -14.92
CA GLY A 135 -8.87 12.44 -13.96
C GLY A 135 -10.09 11.80 -14.62
N VAL A 136 -10.16 10.48 -14.54
CA VAL A 136 -11.36 9.72 -14.89
C VAL A 136 -12.44 10.10 -13.89
N GLN A 137 -13.46 10.83 -14.34
CA GLN A 137 -14.64 11.11 -13.53
C GLN A 137 -15.64 9.95 -13.70
N PRO A 138 -15.95 9.18 -12.64
CA PRO A 138 -17.07 8.28 -12.68
C PRO A 138 -18.37 9.11 -12.66
N ARG A 139 -19.22 8.92 -13.67
CA ARG A 139 -20.59 9.46 -13.68
C ARG A 139 -21.52 8.38 -13.15
N VAL A 140 -22.24 8.70 -12.08
CA VAL A 140 -23.35 7.87 -11.58
C VAL A 140 -24.63 8.42 -12.23
N ALA A 141 -25.39 7.56 -12.90
CA ALA A 141 -26.69 7.85 -13.50
C ALA A 141 -27.82 7.56 -12.51
#